data_AF-U1P7E7-F1
#
_entry.id   AF-U1P7E7-F1
#
_cell.length_a   1.000
_cell.length_b   1.000
_cell.length_c   1.000
_cell.angle_alpha   90.00
_cell.angle_beta   90.00
_cell.angle_gamma   90.00
#
_symmetry.space_group_name_H-M   'P 1'
#
loop_
_entity.id
_entity.type
_entity.pdbx_description
1 polymer ?
#
loop_
_entity_poly.entity_id
_entity_poly.type
_entity_poly.pdbx_seq_one_letter_code
_entity_poly.pdbx_strand_id
1 'polypeptide(L)'
;MELSFDGEAVHGGNAARERFYDSRGYGTPTDGGLLLAPVEAAHLLFRGDLEAVVDARPGGDGRLGFRAFLTAAVPEVAFLVYKDLRDRGFYLSSASEGANRFVVHPRGDGPWDDTVAYQVLAVSERAPVAAATLRGLAHEPATGVLAVAD
;
A
#
# COMPACT_ATOMS: atom_id res chain seq x y z
N MET A 1 1.67 -15.40 -10.73
CA MET A 1 0.36 -14.74 -10.89
C MET A 1 0.62 -13.32 -11.30
N GLU A 2 -0.15 -12.85 -12.29
CA GLU A 2 -0.08 -11.50 -12.81
C GLU A 2 -1.41 -10.77 -12.53
N LEU A 3 -1.34 -9.48 -12.24
CA LEU A 3 -2.49 -8.61 -11.97
C LEU A 3 -2.47 -7.41 -12.91
N SER A 4 -3.61 -6.76 -13.13
CA SER A 4 -3.74 -5.65 -14.10
C SER A 4 -3.65 -4.28 -13.41
N PHE A 5 -2.94 -3.31 -13.97
CA PHE A 5 -2.86 -1.93 -13.44
C PHE A 5 -3.50 -0.94 -14.40
N ASP A 6 -4.43 -0.13 -13.91
CA ASP A 6 -5.15 0.87 -14.71
C ASP A 6 -4.56 2.29 -14.61
N GLY A 7 -3.51 2.48 -13.80
CA GLY A 7 -2.91 3.77 -13.50
C GLY A 7 -3.18 4.28 -12.10
N GLU A 8 -4.17 3.73 -11.42
CA GLU A 8 -4.56 4.11 -10.06
C GLU A 8 -4.49 2.91 -9.11
N ALA A 9 -5.02 1.76 -9.53
CA ALA A 9 -5.11 0.55 -8.72
C ALA A 9 -4.70 -0.71 -9.51
N VAL A 10 -4.30 -1.73 -8.76
CA VAL A 10 -3.99 -3.05 -9.31
C VAL A 10 -5.14 -4.01 -9.04
N HIS A 11 -5.68 -4.59 -10.09
CA HIS A 11 -6.88 -5.42 -10.12
C HIS A 11 -6.52 -6.90 -10.18
N GLY A 12 -7.12 -7.67 -9.30
CA GLY A 12 -7.10 -9.13 -9.31
C GLY A 12 -8.48 -9.73 -9.18
N GLY A 13 -8.67 -10.94 -9.71
CA GLY A 13 -9.91 -11.70 -9.54
C GLY A 13 -9.99 -12.41 -8.18
N ASN A 14 -11.00 -13.27 -8.01
CA ASN A 14 -11.23 -14.02 -6.77
C ASN A 14 -10.00 -14.81 -6.26
N ALA A 15 -9.22 -15.41 -7.15
CA ALA A 15 -7.99 -16.11 -6.76
C ALA A 15 -6.94 -15.17 -6.10
N ALA A 16 -6.89 -13.90 -6.51
CA ALA A 16 -6.03 -12.91 -5.89
C ALA A 16 -6.58 -12.48 -4.52
N ARG A 17 -7.90 -12.31 -4.41
CA ARG A 17 -8.59 -12.04 -3.13
C ARG A 17 -8.28 -13.11 -2.08
N GLU A 18 -8.52 -14.37 -2.39
CA GLU A 18 -8.29 -15.49 -1.47
C GLU A 18 -6.82 -15.56 -1.02
N ARG A 19 -5.91 -15.36 -1.98
CA ARG A 19 -4.46 -15.46 -1.73
C ARG A 19 -3.89 -14.29 -0.94
N PHE A 20 -4.36 -13.07 -1.20
CA PHE A 20 -3.72 -11.85 -0.69
C PHE A 20 -4.52 -11.13 0.38
N TYR A 21 -5.84 -11.07 0.24
CA TYR A 21 -6.70 -10.49 1.26
C TYR A 21 -6.95 -11.48 2.38
N ASP A 22 -7.67 -12.58 2.12
CA ASP A 22 -8.15 -13.50 3.17
C ASP A 22 -7.00 -14.10 3.99
N SER A 23 -5.86 -14.35 3.35
CA SER A 23 -4.70 -14.97 4.01
C SER A 23 -3.71 -13.98 4.63
N ARG A 24 -3.64 -12.72 4.15
CA ARG A 24 -2.52 -11.81 4.42
C ARG A 24 -2.89 -10.33 4.55
N GLY A 25 -4.17 -9.99 4.44
CA GLY A 25 -4.71 -8.66 4.62
C GLY A 25 -4.13 -7.62 3.66
N TYR A 26 -3.96 -7.95 2.38
CA TYR A 26 -3.62 -6.98 1.33
C TYR A 26 -4.85 -6.56 0.55
N GLY A 27 -4.95 -5.28 0.22
CA GLY A 27 -5.97 -4.74 -0.67
C GLY A 27 -7.35 -4.62 -0.05
N THR A 28 -8.30 -4.29 -0.90
CA THR A 28 -9.72 -4.12 -0.58
C THR A 28 -10.55 -5.04 -1.47
N PRO A 29 -11.36 -5.94 -0.89
CA PRO A 29 -12.24 -6.80 -1.67
C PRO A 29 -13.25 -5.99 -2.48
N THR A 30 -13.56 -6.46 -3.68
CA THR A 30 -14.61 -5.92 -4.53
C THR A 30 -15.58 -7.02 -4.96
N ASP A 31 -16.68 -6.61 -5.59
CA ASP A 31 -17.57 -7.54 -6.29
C ASP A 31 -16.81 -8.19 -7.47
N GLY A 32 -16.29 -9.38 -7.22
CA GLY A 32 -15.57 -10.20 -8.22
C GLY A 32 -14.06 -10.29 -8.05
N GLY A 33 -13.48 -9.69 -6.99
CA GLY A 33 -12.05 -9.86 -6.74
C GLY A 33 -11.44 -8.95 -5.67
N LEU A 34 -10.32 -8.35 -6.03
CA LEU A 34 -9.44 -7.60 -5.15
C LEU A 34 -8.87 -6.38 -5.87
N LEU A 35 -8.92 -5.24 -5.19
CA LEU A 35 -8.15 -4.05 -5.54
C LEU A 35 -6.95 -3.93 -4.60
N LEU A 36 -5.78 -3.65 -5.17
CA LEU A 36 -4.56 -3.35 -4.44
C LEU A 36 -4.15 -1.91 -4.74
N ALA A 37 -3.74 -1.18 -3.70
CA ALA A 37 -3.03 0.06 -3.93
C ALA A 37 -1.66 -0.24 -4.58
N PRO A 38 -1.09 0.70 -5.36
CA PRO A 38 0.20 0.49 -6.02
C PRO A 38 1.32 0.07 -5.06
N VAL A 39 1.38 0.64 -3.85
CA VAL A 39 2.39 0.27 -2.84
C VAL A 39 2.28 -1.20 -2.39
N GLU A 40 1.06 -1.73 -2.31
CA GLU A 40 0.79 -3.11 -1.90
C GLU A 40 1.23 -4.09 -2.99
N ALA A 41 0.89 -3.79 -4.24
CA ALA A 41 1.32 -4.58 -5.38
C ALA A 41 2.85 -4.55 -5.55
N ALA A 42 3.49 -3.39 -5.34
CA ALA A 42 4.95 -3.28 -5.32
C ALA A 42 5.58 -4.15 -4.23
N HIS A 43 4.96 -4.21 -3.04
CA HIS A 43 5.43 -5.07 -1.96
C HIS A 43 5.27 -6.56 -2.28
N LEU A 44 4.16 -6.97 -2.89
CA LEU A 44 3.96 -8.34 -3.33
C LEU A 44 4.93 -8.73 -4.46
N LEU A 45 5.24 -7.83 -5.39
CA LEU A 45 6.28 -8.04 -6.40
C LEU A 45 7.67 -8.18 -5.76
N PHE A 46 8.00 -7.32 -4.80
CA PHE A 46 9.28 -7.37 -4.07
C PHE A 46 9.46 -8.71 -3.35
N ARG A 47 8.40 -9.25 -2.75
CA ARG A 47 8.41 -10.56 -2.07
C ARG A 47 8.42 -11.75 -3.03
N GLY A 48 8.21 -11.54 -4.33
CA GLY A 48 8.01 -12.60 -5.31
C GLY A 48 6.65 -13.32 -5.17
N ASP A 49 5.71 -12.75 -4.42
CA ASP A 49 4.36 -13.26 -4.27
C ASP A 49 3.51 -12.97 -5.52
N LEU A 50 3.80 -11.83 -6.19
CA LEU A 50 3.36 -11.50 -7.54
C LEU A 50 4.52 -11.66 -8.51
N GLU A 51 4.20 -12.15 -9.71
CA GLU A 51 5.19 -12.39 -10.75
C GLU A 51 5.42 -11.14 -11.61
N ALA A 52 4.33 -10.41 -11.90
CA ALA A 52 4.34 -9.14 -12.59
C ALA A 52 2.99 -8.42 -12.43
N VAL A 53 2.99 -7.14 -12.78
CA VAL A 53 1.78 -6.33 -12.97
C VAL A 53 1.71 -5.95 -14.45
N VAL A 54 0.57 -6.18 -15.09
CA VAL A 54 0.32 -5.83 -16.49
C VAL A 54 -0.24 -4.42 -16.56
N ASP A 55 0.50 -3.50 -17.17
CA ASP A 55 0.07 -2.13 -17.39
C ASP A 55 -1.00 -2.07 -18.49
N ALA A 56 -2.25 -1.86 -18.07
CA ALA A 56 -3.41 -1.77 -18.96
C ALA A 56 -3.71 -0.32 -19.38
N ARG A 57 -2.89 0.65 -19.00
CA ARG A 57 -3.02 2.03 -19.47
C ARG A 57 -2.78 2.11 -20.98
N PRO A 58 -3.39 3.09 -21.67
CA PRO A 58 -3.04 3.38 -23.06
C PRO A 58 -1.54 3.68 -23.19
N GLY A 59 -0.83 2.88 -23.99
CA GLY A 59 0.62 3.03 -24.18
C GLY A 59 1.48 2.46 -23.05
N GLY A 60 0.92 1.64 -22.16
CA GLY A 60 1.68 0.98 -21.09
C GLY A 60 2.72 -0.01 -21.61
N ASP A 61 3.77 -0.22 -20.83
CA ASP A 61 4.92 -1.08 -21.18
C ASP A 61 4.63 -2.59 -21.03
N GLY A 62 3.35 -2.98 -21.00
CA GLY A 62 2.92 -4.36 -20.82
C GLY A 62 3.29 -4.89 -19.44
N ARG A 63 4.16 -5.90 -19.38
CA ARG A 63 4.46 -6.63 -18.14
C ARG A 63 5.54 -5.93 -17.31
N LEU A 64 5.19 -5.45 -16.13
CA LEU A 64 6.06 -4.74 -15.19
C LEU A 64 6.50 -5.64 -14.02
N GLY A 65 7.81 -5.81 -13.85
CA GLY A 65 8.40 -6.36 -12.64
C GLY A 65 8.56 -5.30 -11.53
N PHE A 66 9.05 -5.71 -10.35
CA PHE A 66 9.15 -4.84 -9.16
C PHE A 66 9.76 -3.46 -9.45
N ARG A 67 10.97 -3.39 -10.01
CA ARG A 67 11.68 -2.11 -10.21
C ARG A 67 10.95 -1.17 -11.18
N ALA A 68 10.40 -1.72 -12.26
CA ALA A 68 9.68 -0.94 -13.27
C ALA A 68 8.36 -0.41 -12.69
N PHE A 69 7.62 -1.27 -11.98
CA PHE A 69 6.35 -0.89 -11.36
C PHE A 69 6.53 0.12 -10.22
N LEU A 70 7.54 -0.06 -9.36
CA LEU A 70 7.88 0.89 -8.30
C LEU A 70 8.11 2.29 -8.88
N THR A 71 8.96 2.38 -9.91
CA THR A 71 9.30 3.66 -10.58
C THR A 71 8.07 4.31 -11.22
N ALA A 72 7.17 3.51 -11.78
CA ALA A 72 6.03 4.01 -12.54
C ALA A 72 4.84 4.46 -11.68
N ALA A 73 4.67 3.91 -10.47
CA ALA A 73 3.40 4.00 -9.74
C ALA A 73 3.51 4.28 -8.24
N VAL A 74 4.70 4.24 -7.65
CA VAL A 74 4.84 4.28 -6.18
C VAL A 74 5.93 5.26 -5.75
N PRO A 75 5.62 6.20 -4.83
CA PRO A 75 6.66 6.99 -4.18
C PRO A 75 7.62 6.07 -3.39
N GLU A 76 8.92 6.18 -3.63
CA GLU A 76 9.92 5.28 -3.04
C GLU A 76 9.88 5.27 -1.50
N VAL A 77 9.76 6.44 -0.88
CA VAL A 77 9.62 6.60 0.58
C VAL A 77 8.39 5.84 1.10
N ALA A 78 7.26 5.89 0.39
CA ALA A 78 6.05 5.17 0.77
C ALA A 78 6.29 3.65 0.77
N PHE A 79 7.00 3.15 -0.24
CA PHE A 79 7.37 1.74 -0.32
C PHE A 79 8.32 1.32 0.82
N LEU A 80 9.34 2.12 1.13
CA LEU A 80 10.29 1.81 2.22
C LEU A 80 9.58 1.70 3.58
N VAL A 81 8.70 2.66 3.88
CA VAL A 81 7.89 2.65 5.12
C VAL A 81 6.92 1.47 5.13
N TYR A 82 6.22 1.23 4.03
CA TYR A 82 5.28 0.11 3.92
C TYR A 82 5.96 -1.24 4.15
N LYS A 83 7.13 -1.43 3.52
CA LYS A 83 7.96 -2.63 3.68
C LYS A 83 8.41 -2.81 5.14
N ASP A 84 8.98 -1.78 5.77
CA ASP A 84 9.44 -1.88 7.17
C ASP A 84 8.30 -2.27 8.12
N LEU A 85 7.11 -1.68 7.96
CA LEU A 85 5.97 -1.99 8.81
C LEU A 85 5.43 -3.41 8.55
N ARG A 86 5.38 -3.87 7.29
CA ARG A 86 5.02 -5.26 6.96
C ARG A 86 6.04 -6.26 7.50
N ASP A 87 7.34 -5.97 7.43
CA ASP A 87 8.40 -6.81 7.97
C ASP A 87 8.33 -6.93 9.51
N ARG A 88 7.81 -5.89 10.18
CA ARG A 88 7.53 -5.89 11.62
C ARG A 88 6.21 -6.59 12.00
N GLY A 89 5.51 -7.17 11.02
CA GLY A 89 4.29 -7.94 11.20
C GLY A 89 3.02 -7.11 11.36
N PHE A 90 3.02 -5.83 10.98
CA PHE A 90 1.79 -5.04 10.96
C PHE A 90 0.97 -5.31 9.70
N TYR A 91 -0.35 -5.28 9.84
CA TYR A 91 -1.25 -5.13 8.69
C TYR A 91 -1.43 -3.64 8.40
N LEU A 92 -1.38 -3.30 7.11
CA LEU A 92 -1.52 -1.92 6.65
C LEU A 92 -2.39 -1.86 5.42
N SER A 93 -3.20 -0.81 5.37
CA SER A 93 -4.02 -0.41 4.23
C SER A 93 -3.57 0.97 3.74
N SER A 94 -3.62 1.22 2.43
CA SER A 94 -3.45 2.57 1.91
C SER A 94 -4.58 3.47 2.39
N ALA A 95 -4.27 4.69 2.82
CA ALA A 95 -5.30 5.67 3.11
C ALA A 95 -5.81 6.30 1.81
N SER A 96 -7.06 6.75 1.81
CA SER A 96 -7.65 7.48 0.68
C SER A 96 -6.97 8.84 0.45
N GLU A 97 -6.41 9.44 1.49
CA GLU A 97 -5.78 10.78 1.45
C GLU A 97 -4.30 10.76 0.98
N GLY A 98 -4.00 9.97 -0.05
CA GLY A 98 -2.73 10.03 -0.79
C GLY A 98 -1.79 8.84 -0.60
N ALA A 99 -0.96 8.60 -1.62
CA ALA A 99 -0.12 7.40 -1.76
C ALA A 99 0.96 7.20 -0.67
N ASN A 100 1.22 8.23 0.15
CA ASN A 100 2.20 8.19 1.25
C ASN A 100 1.54 8.00 2.62
N ARG A 101 0.23 7.77 2.67
CA ARG A 101 -0.51 7.63 3.93
C ARG A 101 -1.03 6.22 4.11
N PHE A 102 -0.89 5.71 5.33
CA PHE A 102 -1.29 4.35 5.68
C PHE A 102 -2.12 4.34 6.95
N VAL A 103 -3.04 3.39 6.97
CA VAL A 103 -3.75 2.96 8.18
C VAL A 103 -3.06 1.70 8.68
N VAL A 104 -2.61 1.71 9.93
CA VAL A 104 -1.96 0.57 10.58
C VAL A 104 -2.92 -0.04 11.60
N HIS A 105 -3.13 -1.34 11.49
CA HIS A 105 -4.00 -2.09 12.39
C HIS A 105 -3.21 -2.62 13.61
N PRO A 106 -3.86 -2.82 14.78
CA PRO A 106 -3.23 -3.45 15.93
C PRO A 106 -2.60 -4.81 15.57
N ARG A 107 -1.58 -5.22 16.33
CA ARG A 107 -1.00 -6.55 16.11
C ARG A 107 -1.98 -7.63 16.51
N GLY A 108 -2.22 -8.58 15.61
CA GLY A 108 -3.22 -9.63 15.79
C GLY A 108 -4.56 -9.30 15.14
N ASP A 109 -4.81 -8.02 14.86
CA ASP A 109 -6.00 -7.54 14.17
C ASP A 109 -5.63 -7.21 12.72
N GLY A 110 -6.47 -7.63 11.79
CA GLY A 110 -6.25 -7.38 10.36
C GLY A 110 -7.08 -6.23 9.83
N PRO A 111 -7.09 -6.02 8.51
CA PRO A 111 -8.00 -5.08 7.85
C PRO A 111 -9.49 -5.46 8.00
N TRP A 112 -9.81 -6.55 8.70
CA TRP A 112 -11.18 -7.03 8.94
C TRP A 112 -11.83 -6.43 10.18
N ASP A 113 -11.05 -5.93 11.14
CA ASP A 113 -11.53 -5.61 12.48
C ASP A 113 -11.78 -4.10 12.71
N ASP A 114 -11.79 -3.31 11.63
CA ASP A 114 -12.02 -1.85 11.54
C ASP A 114 -11.22 -0.97 12.55
N THR A 115 -10.31 -1.58 13.30
CA THR A 115 -9.58 -0.93 14.38
C THR A 115 -8.27 -0.37 13.83
N VAL A 116 -8.02 0.90 14.14
CA VAL A 116 -6.84 1.63 13.70
C VAL A 116 -5.94 1.92 14.91
N ALA A 117 -4.72 1.41 14.88
CA ALA A 117 -3.70 1.73 15.87
C ALA A 117 -2.99 3.05 15.52
N TYR A 118 -2.62 3.21 14.24
CA TYR A 118 -1.87 4.37 13.78
C TYR A 118 -2.36 4.89 12.43
N GLN A 119 -2.33 6.22 12.29
CA GLN A 119 -2.34 6.88 11.00
C GLN A 119 -0.91 7.29 10.66
N VAL A 120 -0.33 6.72 9.61
CA VAL A 120 1.06 6.94 9.24
C VAL A 120 1.13 7.85 8.02
N LEU A 121 2.02 8.85 8.07
CA LEU A 121 2.45 9.63 6.91
C LEU A 121 3.94 9.37 6.65
N ALA A 122 4.24 8.80 5.49
CA ALA A 122 5.61 8.57 5.02
C ALA A 122 6.19 9.86 4.41
N VAL A 123 7.37 10.27 4.88
CA VAL A 123 8.07 11.47 4.40
C VAL A 123 9.56 11.20 4.19
N SER A 124 10.14 11.85 3.18
CA SER A 124 11.60 11.87 3.05
C SER A 124 12.19 12.70 4.18
N GLU A 125 13.36 12.31 4.69
CA GLU A 125 14.15 13.11 5.63
C GLU A 125 14.39 14.54 5.14
N ARG A 126 14.53 14.71 3.82
CA ARG A 126 14.79 16.02 3.20
C ARG A 126 13.53 16.81 2.88
N ALA A 127 12.33 16.24 3.06
CA ALA A 127 11.08 16.89 2.68
C ALA A 127 10.64 17.91 3.75
N PRO A 128 10.29 19.15 3.36
CA PRO A 128 9.68 20.08 4.29
C PRO A 128 8.27 19.59 4.67
N VAL A 129 7.93 19.67 5.95
CA VAL A 129 6.60 19.30 6.45
C VAL A 129 5.88 20.52 7.01
N ALA A 130 4.73 20.87 6.42
CA ALA A 130 3.92 21.97 6.92
C ALA A 130 3.29 21.62 8.27
N ALA A 131 3.26 22.59 9.20
CA ALA A 131 2.63 22.39 10.52
C ALA A 131 1.15 21.99 10.44
N ALA A 132 0.43 22.44 9.39
CA ALA A 132 -0.95 22.01 9.14
C ALA A 132 -1.06 20.51 8.87
N THR A 133 -0.08 19.92 8.16
CA THR A 133 -0.04 18.48 7.89
C THR A 133 0.12 17.68 9.20
N LEU A 134 1.00 18.13 10.09
CA LEU A 134 1.18 17.50 11.41
C LEU A 134 -0.09 17.59 12.26
N ARG A 135 -0.79 18.72 12.22
CA ARG A 135 -2.08 18.88 12.91
C ARG A 135 -3.15 17.95 12.36
N GLY A 136 -3.22 17.76 11.05
CA GLY A 136 -4.16 16.81 10.43
C GLY A 136 -3.88 15.36 10.83
N LEU A 137 -2.61 15.00 11.01
CA LEU A 137 -2.20 13.66 11.40
C LEU A 137 -2.53 13.33 12.87
N ALA A 138 -2.55 14.33 13.74
CA ALA A 138 -2.79 14.16 15.18
C ALA A 138 -4.28 14.01 15.56
N HIS A 139 -5.13 13.55 14.65
CA HIS A 139 -6.57 13.44 14.90
C HIS A 139 -6.95 12.11 15.59
N GLU A 140 -7.60 12.22 16.74
CA GLU A 140 -8.21 11.11 17.48
C GLU A 140 -9.25 10.36 16.60
N PRO A 141 -9.46 9.05 16.79
CA PRO A 141 -9.03 8.23 17.93
C PRO A 141 -7.68 7.49 17.75
N ALA A 142 -6.99 7.67 16.63
CA ALA A 142 -5.77 6.94 16.31
C ALA A 142 -4.52 7.80 16.51
N THR A 143 -3.41 7.18 16.92
CA THR A 143 -2.15 7.90 17.07
C THR A 143 -1.55 8.24 15.70
N GLY A 144 -1.33 9.53 15.45
CA GLY A 144 -0.63 10.02 14.26
C GLY A 144 0.87 9.75 14.31
N VAL A 145 1.44 9.20 13.24
CA VAL A 145 2.86 8.83 13.14
C VAL A 145 3.49 9.39 11.87
N LEU A 146 4.54 10.19 12.03
CA LEU A 146 5.38 10.62 10.91
C LEU A 146 6.51 9.61 10.72
N ALA A 147 6.47 8.83 9.64
CA ALA A 147 7.50 7.85 9.31
C ALA A 147 8.50 8.48 8.33
N VAL A 148 9.74 8.68 8.81
CA VAL A 148 10.80 9.37 8.06
C VAL A 148 11.77 8.34 7.46
N ALA A 149 12.05 8.44 6.16
CA ALA A 149 13.06 7.63 5.48
C ALA A 149 13.96 8.52 4.59
N ASP A 150 15.23 8.16 4.41
CA ASP A 150 16.18 8.85 3.51
C ASP A 150 15.95 8.43 2.05
#